data_AF-A0A8C9E6R5-F1
#
_entry.id   AF-A0A8C9E6R5-F1
#
_cell.length_a   1.000
_cell.length_b   1.000
_cell.length_c   1.000
_cell.angle_alpha   90.00
_cell.angle_beta   90.00
_cell.angle_gamma   90.00
#
_symmetry.space_group_name_H-M   'P 1'
#
loop_
_entity.id
_entity.type
_entity.pdbx_description
1 polymer ?
#
loop_
_entity_poly.entity_id
_entity_poly.type
_entity_poly.pdbx_seq_one_letter_code
_entity_poly.pdbx_strand_id
1 'polypeptide(L)'
;MVAGLLLRAWPRGLAFGPGALSRLLSTGFDPGQYLQLSIVPTMHYQDSLPRLPIPKLEDTIRRYLSAQKPLLDDGQFRKTEQLCKSFENGIGKELHKQLVAQDKQNKHTSYISGQGFDRHLFALRYLGAAKGIDLPELYLDPAYRQINHNILSTSTLSSPAVNIGGFAPVVPDGFGIAYAVHDNWIGCNVSAYQGRNAHEFLQCVEKALEGMFDALEGKAIKS
;
A
#
# COMPACT_ATOMS: atom_id res chain seq x y z
N MET A 1 -0.79 -6.17 -19.44
CA MET A 1 0.37 -7.08 -19.60
C MET A 1 1.11 -7.14 -18.28
N VAL A 2 1.63 -8.30 -17.88
CA VAL A 2 2.46 -8.46 -16.68
C VAL A 2 3.91 -8.57 -17.16
N ALA A 3 4.79 -7.70 -16.67
CA ALA A 3 6.21 -7.74 -16.96
C ALA A 3 6.96 -8.04 -15.65
N GLY A 4 7.85 -9.03 -15.70
CA GLY A 4 8.71 -9.39 -14.57
C GLY A 4 10.17 -9.07 -14.89
N LEU A 5 10.89 -8.51 -13.93
CA LEU A 5 12.34 -8.31 -14.01
C LEU A 5 13.02 -9.00 -12.82
N LEU A 6 13.91 -9.94 -13.12
CA LEU A 6 14.87 -10.51 -12.18
C LEU A 6 16.20 -9.79 -12.39
N LEU A 7 16.57 -8.90 -11.48
CA LEU A 7 17.84 -8.19 -11.55
C LEU A 7 18.95 -9.09 -11.02
N ARG A 8 19.71 -9.67 -11.96
CA ARG A 8 21.03 -10.32 -11.88
C ARG A 8 21.37 -11.14 -10.62
N ALA A 9 21.58 -12.44 -10.82
CA ALA A 9 22.40 -13.25 -9.93
C ALA A 9 23.88 -12.80 -9.99
N TRP A 10 24.49 -12.49 -8.85
CA TRP A 10 25.93 -12.26 -8.76
C TRP A 10 26.66 -13.63 -8.82
N PRO A 11 27.66 -13.82 -9.69
CA PRO A 11 28.17 -15.16 -9.97
C PRO A 11 29.12 -15.65 -8.89
N ARG A 12 28.75 -16.76 -8.26
CA ARG A 12 29.63 -17.92 -8.06
C ARG A 12 28.85 -19.18 -8.46
N GLY A 13 28.82 -19.48 -9.76
CA GLY A 13 28.20 -20.70 -10.30
C GLY A 13 27.45 -20.47 -11.60
N LEU A 14 27.53 -21.45 -12.50
CA LEU A 14 27.12 -21.45 -13.90
C LEU A 14 25.85 -20.66 -14.26
N ALA A 15 25.99 -19.82 -15.29
CA ALA A 15 24.92 -19.11 -15.98
C ALA A 15 24.01 -20.06 -16.79
N PHE A 16 22.70 -19.76 -16.82
CA PHE A 16 21.80 -20.23 -17.87
C PHE A 16 21.01 -19.05 -18.45
N GLY A 17 21.27 -18.78 -19.74
CA GLY A 17 20.47 -17.95 -20.63
C GLY A 17 19.30 -18.73 -21.26
N PRO A 18 18.59 -18.14 -22.24
CA PRO A 18 17.17 -18.33 -22.46
C PRO A 18 16.84 -19.70 -23.07
N GLY A 19 16.17 -20.51 -22.26
CA GLY A 19 15.62 -21.81 -22.62
C GLY A 19 14.83 -22.30 -21.43
N ALA A 20 13.57 -21.88 -21.33
CA ALA A 20 12.66 -22.34 -20.28
C ALA A 20 12.44 -23.86 -20.42
N LEU A 21 13.26 -24.64 -19.73
CA LEU A 21 12.90 -25.98 -19.29
C LEU A 21 12.55 -25.85 -17.81
N SER A 22 11.30 -25.45 -17.56
CA SER A 22 10.63 -25.80 -16.32
C SER A 22 10.71 -27.33 -16.21
N ARG A 23 11.62 -27.81 -15.37
CA ARG A 23 11.66 -29.21 -14.98
C ARG A 23 10.31 -29.50 -14.31
N LEU A 24 9.45 -30.27 -14.99
CA LEU A 24 8.20 -30.78 -14.44
C LEU A 24 8.56 -31.64 -13.21
N LEU A 25 8.49 -31.04 -12.04
CA LEU A 25 8.42 -31.79 -10.79
C LEU A 25 6.98 -32.26 -10.67
N SER A 26 6.80 -33.57 -10.81
CA SER A 26 5.55 -34.32 -10.63
C SER A 26 4.63 -34.41 -11.85
N THR A 27 4.63 -35.58 -12.48
CA THR A 27 3.55 -36.09 -13.33
C THR A 27 2.36 -36.53 -12.48
N GLY A 28 1.74 -35.58 -11.78
CA GLY A 28 0.60 -35.83 -10.93
C GLY A 28 -0.21 -34.55 -10.76
N PHE A 29 -1.13 -34.29 -11.68
CA PHE A 29 -2.11 -33.23 -11.52
C PHE A 29 -3.23 -33.76 -10.63
N ASP A 30 -3.07 -33.61 -9.32
CA ASP A 30 -4.14 -33.79 -8.33
C ASP A 30 -4.80 -32.42 -8.07
N PRO A 31 -6.04 -32.18 -8.52
CA PRO A 31 -6.72 -30.90 -8.38
C PRO A 31 -6.91 -30.43 -6.92
N GLY A 32 -6.66 -31.30 -5.93
CA GLY A 32 -6.84 -31.02 -4.51
C GLY A 32 -5.60 -30.58 -3.72
N GLN A 33 -4.38 -30.64 -4.29
CA GLN A 33 -3.15 -30.53 -3.47
C GLN A 33 -2.73 -29.12 -3.04
N TYR A 34 -3.29 -28.05 -3.62
CA TYR A 34 -2.84 -26.68 -3.34
C TYR A 34 -3.80 -25.83 -2.49
N LEU A 35 -5.01 -26.32 -2.23
CA LEU A 35 -5.87 -25.71 -1.21
C LEU A 35 -5.57 -26.42 0.11
N GLN A 36 -4.59 -25.92 0.86
CA GLN A 36 -4.43 -26.32 2.26
C GLN A 36 -5.73 -25.97 2.99
N LEU A 37 -6.51 -27.00 3.31
CA LEU A 37 -7.64 -26.86 4.22
C LEU A 37 -7.07 -26.56 5.60
N SER A 38 -7.07 -25.28 5.96
CA SER A 38 -6.67 -24.87 7.30
C SER A 38 -7.58 -25.55 8.32
N ILE A 39 -6.99 -26.33 9.22
CA ILE A 39 -7.68 -26.92 10.37
C ILE A 39 -8.26 -25.82 11.27
N VAL A 40 -7.65 -24.63 11.21
CA VAL A 40 -8.02 -23.45 11.98
C VAL A 40 -8.88 -22.53 11.11
N PRO A 41 -10.12 -22.19 11.53
CA PRO A 41 -10.94 -21.21 10.83
C PRO A 41 -10.23 -19.86 10.69
N THR A 42 -10.48 -19.12 9.61
CA THR A 42 -9.82 -17.83 9.31
C THR A 42 -9.84 -16.84 10.49
N MET A 43 -10.93 -16.81 11.26
CA MET A 43 -11.12 -15.87 12.38
C MET A 43 -10.82 -16.48 13.76
N HIS A 44 -10.21 -17.66 13.84
CA HIS A 44 -10.01 -18.38 15.10
C HIS A 44 -9.25 -17.55 16.16
N TYR A 45 -8.25 -16.77 15.75
CA TYR A 45 -7.44 -15.95 16.65
C TYR A 45 -7.98 -14.52 16.82
N GLN A 46 -9.13 -14.17 16.24
CA GLN A 46 -9.65 -12.81 16.25
C GLN A 46 -9.84 -12.27 17.68
N ASP A 47 -10.41 -13.09 18.57
CA ASP A 47 -10.67 -12.71 19.96
C ASP A 47 -9.39 -12.51 20.79
N SER A 48 -8.25 -13.05 20.32
CA SER A 48 -6.94 -12.91 20.97
C SER A 48 -6.17 -11.67 20.53
N LEU A 49 -6.61 -10.97 19.48
CA LEU A 49 -5.89 -9.81 18.96
C LEU A 49 -5.99 -8.63 19.94
N PRO A 50 -4.87 -7.92 20.19
CA PRO A 50 -4.89 -6.74 21.04
C PRO A 50 -5.75 -5.65 20.40
N ARG A 51 -6.49 -4.94 21.24
CA ARG A 51 -7.27 -3.78 20.82
C ARG A 51 -6.36 -2.57 20.65
N LEU A 52 -6.38 -1.95 19.48
CA LEU A 52 -5.63 -0.71 19.24
C LEU A 52 -6.53 0.50 19.52
N PRO A 53 -6.01 1.54 20.21
CA PRO A 53 -6.81 2.72 20.53
C PRO A 53 -7.11 3.53 19.26
N ILE A 54 -8.26 4.20 19.24
CA ILE A 54 -8.54 5.20 18.21
C ILE A 54 -7.54 6.36 18.40
N PRO A 55 -6.82 6.79 17.35
CA PRO A 55 -5.88 7.90 17.44
C PRO A 55 -6.61 9.21 17.70
N LYS A 56 -5.94 10.15 18.35
CA LYS A 56 -6.46 11.51 18.55
C LYS A 56 -6.77 12.17 17.21
N LEU A 57 -7.83 12.98 17.16
CA LEU A 57 -8.22 13.68 15.94
C LEU A 57 -7.13 14.67 15.50
N GLU A 58 -6.53 15.37 16.45
CA GLU A 58 -5.47 16.37 16.22
C GLU A 58 -4.23 15.71 15.57
N ASP A 59 -3.85 14.51 16.05
CA ASP A 59 -2.75 13.75 15.48
C ASP A 59 -3.04 13.26 14.05
N THR A 60 -4.31 12.94 13.78
CA THR A 60 -4.78 12.50 12.46
C THR A 60 -4.70 13.64 11.46
N ILE A 61 -5.20 14.82 11.82
CA ILE A 61 -5.17 16.01 10.97
C ILE A 61 -3.73 16.46 10.72
N ARG A 62 -2.89 16.48 11.75
CA ARG A 62 -1.46 16.81 11.62
C ARG A 62 -0.75 15.89 10.63
N ARG A 63 -0.95 14.56 10.74
CA ARG A 63 -0.32 13.58 9.83
C ARG A 63 -0.85 13.68 8.40
N TYR A 64 -2.16 13.91 8.25
CA TYR A 64 -2.78 14.16 6.95
C TYR A 64 -2.16 15.39 6.27
N LEU A 65 -2.02 16.51 6.98
CA LEU A 65 -1.37 17.70 6.45
C LEU A 65 0.11 17.46 6.13
N SER A 66 0.86 16.74 6.97
CA SER A 66 2.24 16.36 6.66
C SER A 66 2.35 15.55 5.36
N ALA A 67 1.40 14.64 5.11
CA ALA A 67 1.37 13.83 3.89
C ALA A 67 0.91 14.62 2.65
N GLN A 68 0.08 15.65 2.83
CA GLN A 68 -0.36 16.54 1.74
C GLN A 68 0.73 17.53 1.31
N LYS A 69 1.59 17.97 2.24
CA LYS A 69 2.60 18.99 1.98
C LYS A 69 3.49 18.76 0.74
N PRO A 70 4.01 17.54 0.47
CA PRO A 70 4.79 17.30 -0.75
C PRO A 70 3.94 17.16 -2.03
N LEU A 71 2.62 17.05 -1.92
CA LEU A 71 1.72 16.78 -3.05
C LEU A 71 1.03 18.04 -3.60
N LEU A 72 1.00 19.12 -2.82
CA LEU A 72 0.23 20.32 -3.08
C LEU A 72 1.13 21.54 -3.22
N ASP A 73 0.70 22.51 -4.03
CA ASP A 73 1.28 23.85 -4.01
C ASP A 73 0.86 24.64 -2.75
N ASP A 74 1.51 25.78 -2.50
CA ASP A 74 1.26 26.60 -1.30
C ASP A 74 -0.19 27.09 -1.19
N GLY A 75 -0.86 27.38 -2.31
CA GLY A 75 -2.23 27.87 -2.34
C GLY A 75 -3.22 26.76 -2.01
N GLN A 76 -3.06 25.60 -2.65
CA GLN A 76 -3.81 24.38 -2.38
C GLN A 76 -3.64 23.95 -0.92
N PHE A 77 -2.40 23.93 -0.43
CA PHE A 77 -2.09 23.53 0.93
C PHE A 77 -2.77 24.42 1.97
N ARG A 78 -2.75 25.75 1.79
CA ARG A 78 -3.45 26.69 2.68
C ARG A 78 -4.95 26.42 2.73
N LYS A 79 -5.57 26.13 1.58
CA LYS A 79 -6.99 25.78 1.52
C LYS A 79 -7.27 24.48 2.28
N THR A 80 -6.49 23.42 2.03
CA THR A 80 -6.62 22.16 2.76
C THR A 80 -6.42 22.35 4.26
N GLU A 81 -5.48 23.19 4.69
CA GLU A 81 -5.26 23.52 6.11
C GLU A 81 -6.49 24.17 6.74
N GLN A 82 -7.15 25.12 6.04
CA GLN A 82 -8.38 25.74 6.51
C GLN A 82 -9.52 24.71 6.65
N LEU A 83 -9.70 23.84 5.66
CA LEU A 83 -10.71 22.77 5.70
C LEU A 83 -10.44 21.80 6.86
N CYS A 84 -9.19 21.42 7.08
CA CYS A 84 -8.76 20.61 8.22
C CYS A 84 -9.11 21.28 9.56
N LYS A 85 -8.78 22.57 9.73
CA LYS A 85 -9.11 23.33 10.94
C LYS A 85 -10.62 23.42 11.18
N SER A 86 -11.42 23.66 10.13
CA SER A 86 -12.88 23.69 10.22
C SER A 86 -13.45 22.31 10.59
N PHE A 87 -12.92 21.24 10.01
CA PHE A 87 -13.33 19.87 10.33
C PHE A 87 -12.97 19.49 11.77
N GLU A 88 -11.73 19.76 12.20
CA GLU A 88 -11.21 19.47 13.54
C GLU A 88 -11.97 20.22 14.64
N ASN A 89 -12.32 21.49 14.42
CA ASN A 89 -13.08 22.29 15.38
C ASN A 89 -14.61 22.14 15.26
N GLY A 90 -15.08 21.55 14.15
CA GLY A 90 -16.50 21.37 13.85
C GLY A 90 -16.91 19.90 13.90
N ILE A 91 -17.51 19.42 12.80
CA ILE A 91 -18.16 18.12 12.74
C ILE A 91 -17.22 16.94 12.99
N GLY A 92 -15.92 17.06 12.66
CA GLY A 92 -14.93 16.01 12.90
C GLY A 92 -14.76 15.69 14.38
N LYS A 93 -14.84 16.69 15.26
CA LYS A 93 -14.77 16.50 16.72
C LYS A 93 -15.94 15.68 17.25
N GLU A 94 -17.15 15.98 16.77
CA GLU A 94 -18.36 15.28 17.19
C GLU A 94 -18.38 13.85 16.66
N LEU A 95 -18.03 13.65 15.39
CA LEU A 95 -17.86 12.32 14.80
C LEU A 95 -16.80 11.49 15.55
N HIS A 96 -15.67 12.09 15.91
CA HIS A 96 -14.62 11.42 16.66
C HIS A 96 -15.08 11.01 18.06
N LYS A 97 -15.78 11.89 18.78
CA LYS A 97 -16.36 11.58 20.09
C LYS A 97 -17.33 10.40 20.01
N GLN A 98 -18.18 10.37 18.97
CA GLN A 98 -19.12 9.27 18.75
C GLN A 98 -18.41 7.97 18.36
N LEU A 99 -17.38 8.04 17.51
CA LEU A 99 -16.56 6.88 17.14
C LEU A 99 -15.90 6.24 18.38
N VAL A 100 -15.36 7.07 19.28
CA VAL A 100 -14.78 6.61 20.55
C VAL A 100 -15.85 6.00 21.47
N ALA A 101 -17.05 6.58 21.54
CA ALA A 101 -18.14 6.02 22.33
C ALA A 101 -18.61 4.66 21.77
N GLN A 102 -18.71 4.53 20.45
CA GLN A 102 -19.07 3.28 19.79
C GLN A 102 -18.00 2.20 19.98
N ASP A 103 -16.71 2.56 19.89
CA ASP A 103 -15.61 1.65 20.19
C ASP A 103 -15.71 1.13 21.62
N LYS A 104 -15.89 2.00 22.63
CA LYS A 104 -16.06 1.58 24.03
C LYS A 104 -17.20 0.56 24.25
N GLN A 105 -18.25 0.61 23.45
CA GLN A 105 -19.38 -0.34 23.52
C GLN A 105 -19.16 -1.62 22.71
N ASN A 106 -18.22 -1.61 21.76
CA ASN A 106 -17.94 -2.76 20.91
C ASN A 106 -17.21 -3.85 21.70
N LYS A 107 -17.82 -5.05 21.73
CA LYS A 107 -17.30 -6.24 22.41
C LYS A 107 -16.31 -7.03 21.55
N HIS A 108 -16.27 -6.78 20.24
CA HIS A 108 -15.30 -7.39 19.34
C HIS A 108 -13.95 -6.68 19.40
N THR A 109 -12.89 -7.39 19.05
CA THR A 109 -11.55 -6.80 18.90
C THR A 109 -11.54 -5.86 17.69
N SER A 110 -11.57 -4.56 17.96
CA SER A 110 -11.36 -3.53 16.94
C SER A 110 -9.88 -3.44 16.62
N TYR A 111 -9.53 -3.70 15.36
CA TYR A 111 -8.15 -3.57 14.86
C TYR A 111 -8.05 -2.38 13.91
N ILE A 112 -7.94 -1.18 14.48
CA ILE A 112 -7.51 -0.01 13.71
C ILE A 112 -6.00 -0.09 13.62
N SER A 113 -5.49 -0.52 12.47
CA SER A 113 -4.06 -0.66 12.23
C SER A 113 -3.36 0.71 12.25
N GLY A 114 -2.84 1.08 13.41
CA GLY A 114 -1.75 2.05 13.55
C GLY A 114 -2.14 3.52 13.68
N GLN A 115 -1.11 4.32 13.93
CA GLN A 115 -1.16 5.77 14.12
C GLN A 115 -1.31 6.54 12.78
N GLY A 116 -1.77 5.89 11.71
CA GLY A 116 -1.98 6.53 10.40
C GLY A 116 -3.23 7.41 10.38
N PHE A 117 -3.39 8.24 9.35
CA PHE A 117 -4.57 9.11 9.21
C PHE A 117 -5.68 8.49 8.37
N ASP A 118 -5.35 7.64 7.40
CA ASP A 118 -6.26 7.15 6.35
C ASP A 118 -7.48 6.40 6.92
N ARG A 119 -7.23 5.39 7.76
CA ARG A 119 -8.29 4.56 8.34
C ARG A 119 -9.17 5.35 9.30
N HIS A 120 -8.60 6.31 10.03
CA HIS A 120 -9.38 7.15 10.93
C HIS A 120 -10.27 8.13 10.16
N LEU A 121 -9.73 8.84 9.16
CA LEU A 121 -10.54 9.72 8.30
C LEU A 121 -11.62 8.94 7.53
N PHE A 122 -11.31 7.73 7.07
CA PHE A 122 -12.28 6.83 6.46
C PHE A 122 -13.40 6.44 7.43
N ALA A 123 -13.07 6.05 8.65
CA ALA A 123 -14.05 5.69 9.68
C ALA A 123 -14.97 6.87 10.03
N LEU A 124 -14.42 8.08 10.17
CA LEU A 124 -15.21 9.29 10.43
C LEU A 124 -16.15 9.62 9.27
N ARG A 125 -15.68 9.49 8.02
CA ARG A 125 -16.51 9.68 6.82
C ARG A 125 -17.66 8.68 6.78
N TYR A 126 -17.36 7.41 7.03
CA TYR A 126 -18.35 6.33 7.04
C TYR A 126 -19.39 6.53 8.15
N LEU A 127 -18.94 6.90 9.35
CA LEU A 127 -19.82 7.18 10.48
C LEU A 127 -20.74 8.37 10.21
N GLY A 128 -20.23 9.44 9.59
CA GLY A 128 -21.03 10.59 9.17
C GLY A 128 -22.13 10.19 8.19
N ALA A 129 -21.77 9.44 7.15
CA ALA A 129 -22.72 8.94 6.16
C ALA A 129 -23.80 8.04 6.80
N ALA A 130 -23.40 7.12 7.68
CA ALA A 130 -24.34 6.24 8.41
C ALA A 130 -25.33 7.00 9.30
N LYS A 131 -25.02 8.26 9.64
CA LYS A 131 -25.87 9.15 10.45
C LYS A 131 -26.64 10.17 9.63
N GLY A 132 -26.55 10.11 8.30
CA GLY A 132 -27.20 11.07 7.41
C GLY A 132 -26.61 12.47 7.50
N ILE A 133 -25.35 12.61 7.94
CA ILE A 133 -24.63 13.88 7.94
C ILE A 133 -24.11 14.11 6.52
N ASP A 134 -24.37 15.31 5.99
CA ASP A 134 -23.83 15.74 4.69
C ASP A 134 -22.31 15.63 4.66
N LEU A 135 -21.76 15.23 3.51
CA LEU A 135 -20.34 14.96 3.36
C LEU A 135 -19.51 16.22 3.69
N PRO A 136 -18.70 16.21 4.77
CA PRO A 136 -17.94 17.39 5.18
C PRO A 136 -16.97 17.87 4.08
N GLU A 137 -16.76 19.19 3.99
CA GLU A 137 -15.97 19.83 2.93
C GLU A 137 -14.54 19.29 2.80
N LEU A 138 -13.92 18.86 3.90
CA LEU A 138 -12.62 18.18 3.89
C LEU A 138 -12.59 17.00 2.91
N TYR A 139 -13.68 16.23 2.80
CA TYR A 139 -13.77 15.06 1.92
C TYR A 139 -14.13 15.43 0.48
N LEU A 140 -14.59 16.66 0.24
CA LEU A 140 -14.84 17.23 -1.09
C LEU A 140 -13.59 17.91 -1.66
N ASP A 141 -12.58 18.18 -0.83
CA ASP A 141 -11.30 18.75 -1.23
C ASP A 141 -10.64 17.89 -2.34
N PRO A 142 -10.27 18.48 -3.49
CA PRO A 142 -9.48 17.78 -4.51
C PRO A 142 -8.22 17.13 -3.94
N ALA A 143 -7.58 17.72 -2.93
CA ALA A 143 -6.42 17.13 -2.26
C ALA A 143 -6.76 15.80 -1.56
N TYR A 144 -7.94 15.69 -0.95
CA TYR A 144 -8.41 14.43 -0.35
C TYR A 144 -8.62 13.37 -1.42
N ARG A 145 -9.16 13.73 -2.59
CA ARG A 145 -9.28 12.79 -3.72
C ARG A 145 -7.91 12.34 -4.22
N GLN A 146 -6.98 13.28 -4.40
CA GLN A 146 -5.64 13.03 -4.95
C GLN A 146 -4.84 12.07 -4.06
N ILE A 147 -4.79 12.30 -2.74
CA ILE A 147 -4.01 11.44 -1.84
C ILE A 147 -4.57 10.01 -1.73
N ASN A 148 -5.87 9.83 -1.98
CA ASN A 148 -6.52 8.50 -2.03
C ASN A 148 -6.43 7.85 -3.43
N HIS A 149 -5.89 8.55 -4.43
CA HIS A 149 -5.71 8.06 -5.79
C HIS A 149 -4.30 7.49 -5.98
N ASN A 150 -4.12 6.25 -5.53
CA ASN A 150 -2.82 5.59 -5.43
C ASN A 150 -2.28 5.11 -6.79
N ILE A 151 -1.59 6.02 -7.51
CA ILE A 151 -0.94 5.70 -8.80
C ILE A 151 0.14 4.64 -8.62
N LEU A 152 0.94 4.71 -7.55
CA LEU A 152 1.93 3.70 -7.21
C LEU A 152 1.41 2.88 -6.03
N SER A 153 0.76 1.76 -6.33
CA SER A 153 0.35 0.81 -5.29
C SER A 153 1.41 -0.26 -5.16
N THR A 154 2.02 -0.37 -3.98
CA THR A 154 3.16 -1.25 -3.73
C THR A 154 2.86 -2.27 -2.63
N SER A 155 3.43 -3.46 -2.75
CA SER A 155 3.37 -4.47 -1.71
C SER A 155 4.62 -5.34 -1.74
N THR A 156 5.06 -5.78 -0.57
CA THR A 156 6.23 -6.65 -0.42
C THR A 156 5.84 -7.98 0.19
N LEU A 157 6.50 -9.04 -0.28
CA LEU A 157 6.33 -10.38 0.26
C LEU A 157 7.68 -11.10 0.20
N SER A 158 8.29 -11.29 1.36
CA SER A 158 9.54 -12.05 1.50
C SER A 158 9.25 -13.37 2.22
N SER A 159 9.36 -14.47 1.49
CA SER A 159 9.25 -15.82 2.03
C SER A 159 10.03 -16.78 1.14
N PRO A 160 10.77 -17.74 1.70
CA PRO A 160 11.43 -18.77 0.89
C PRO A 160 10.42 -19.65 0.10
N ALA A 161 9.14 -19.63 0.49
CA ALA A 161 8.08 -20.35 -0.19
C ALA A 161 7.45 -19.56 -1.37
N VAL A 162 7.84 -18.30 -1.56
CA VAL A 162 7.23 -17.41 -2.57
C VAL A 162 8.30 -16.99 -3.57
N ASN A 163 8.14 -17.40 -4.82
CA ASN A 163 9.04 -16.96 -5.90
C ASN A 163 8.73 -15.53 -6.35
N ILE A 164 7.45 -15.21 -6.59
CA ILE A 164 7.01 -13.88 -7.00
C ILE A 164 5.52 -13.69 -6.67
N GLY A 165 5.15 -12.48 -6.25
CA GLY A 165 3.76 -12.05 -6.08
C GLY A 165 3.33 -11.12 -7.21
N GLY A 166 2.04 -10.78 -7.26
CA GLY A 166 1.54 -9.80 -8.22
C GLY A 166 0.10 -9.42 -7.93
N PHE A 167 -0.24 -8.18 -8.27
CA PHE A 167 -1.60 -7.64 -8.21
C PHE A 167 -1.76 -6.58 -9.30
N ALA A 168 -2.99 -6.33 -9.74
CA ALA A 168 -3.30 -5.31 -10.74
C ALA A 168 -3.25 -3.89 -10.13
N PRO A 169 -3.13 -2.82 -10.93
CA PRO A 169 -3.23 -1.46 -10.42
C PRO A 169 -4.60 -1.21 -9.76
N VAL A 170 -4.60 -0.38 -8.71
CA VAL A 170 -5.81 -0.01 -7.95
C VAL A 170 -6.56 1.19 -8.53
N VAL A 171 -5.96 1.86 -9.51
CA VAL A 171 -6.56 2.94 -10.31
C VAL A 171 -6.25 2.74 -11.80
N PRO A 172 -7.09 3.22 -12.74
CA PRO A 172 -6.94 2.95 -14.18
C PRO A 172 -5.60 3.41 -14.79
N ASP A 173 -5.01 4.48 -14.26
CA ASP A 173 -3.74 5.07 -14.68
C ASP A 173 -2.60 4.74 -13.69
N GLY A 174 -2.74 3.68 -12.91
CA GLY A 174 -1.76 3.28 -11.90
C GLY A 174 -0.85 2.13 -12.30
N PHE A 175 0.04 1.79 -11.38
CA PHE A 175 0.87 0.59 -11.36
C PHE A 175 0.56 -0.25 -10.12
N GLY A 176 0.51 -1.57 -10.30
CA GLY A 176 0.59 -2.53 -9.19
C GLY A 176 2.00 -3.09 -9.13
N ILE A 177 2.71 -2.84 -8.02
CA ILE A 177 4.13 -3.15 -7.87
C ILE A 177 4.31 -4.13 -6.71
N ALA A 178 4.50 -5.40 -7.04
CA ALA A 178 4.93 -6.40 -6.07
C ALA A 178 6.46 -6.51 -6.10
N TYR A 179 7.11 -6.39 -4.94
CA TYR A 179 8.57 -6.46 -4.85
C TYR A 179 9.06 -7.34 -3.70
N ALA A 180 10.26 -7.89 -3.86
CA ALA A 180 10.94 -8.65 -2.82
C ALA A 180 12.42 -8.26 -2.80
N VAL A 181 12.94 -8.04 -1.59
CA VAL A 181 14.38 -7.81 -1.37
C VAL A 181 14.92 -9.06 -0.69
N HIS A 182 15.80 -9.76 -1.39
CA HIS A 182 16.52 -10.92 -0.90
C HIS A 182 17.98 -10.56 -0.65
N ASP A 183 18.72 -11.43 0.04
CA ASP A 183 20.12 -11.18 0.43
C ASP A 183 21.02 -10.79 -0.76
N ASN A 184 20.77 -11.37 -1.94
CA ASN A 184 21.64 -11.22 -3.11
C ASN A 184 20.95 -10.63 -4.35
N TRP A 185 19.65 -10.33 -4.29
CA TRP A 185 18.91 -9.80 -5.45
C TRP A 185 17.62 -9.08 -5.03
N ILE A 186 17.14 -8.20 -5.91
CA ILE A 186 15.85 -7.50 -5.76
C ILE A 186 14.95 -7.90 -6.94
N GLY A 187 13.74 -8.35 -6.61
CA GLY A 187 12.71 -8.72 -7.59
C GLY A 187 11.60 -7.69 -7.65
N CYS A 188 11.18 -7.34 -8.87
CA CYS A 188 10.03 -6.48 -9.12
C CYS A 188 9.10 -7.10 -10.17
N ASN A 189 7.82 -7.22 -9.82
CA ASN A 189 6.74 -7.58 -10.73
C ASN A 189 5.79 -6.38 -10.85
N VAL A 190 5.67 -5.84 -12.06
CA VAL A 190 4.89 -4.61 -12.30
C VAL A 190 3.75 -4.91 -13.27
N SER A 191 2.55 -4.52 -12.85
CA SER A 191 1.34 -4.54 -13.66
C SER A 191 0.90 -3.11 -14.01
N ALA A 192 0.29 -2.96 -15.19
CA ALA A 192 -0.27 -1.72 -15.70
C ALA A 192 -1.46 -2.01 -16.61
N TYR A 193 -2.45 -1.11 -16.62
CA TYR A 193 -3.46 -1.03 -17.67
C TYR A 193 -2.92 -0.27 -18.89
N GLN A 194 -3.72 -0.16 -19.96
CA GLN A 194 -3.30 0.41 -21.25
C GLN A 194 -2.78 1.87 -21.15
N GLY A 195 -3.17 2.63 -20.12
CA GLY A 195 -2.71 4.01 -19.91
C GLY A 195 -1.30 4.16 -19.35
N ARG A 196 -0.58 3.05 -19.09
CA ARG A 196 0.76 3.06 -18.49
C ARG A 196 1.65 1.98 -19.11
N ASN A 197 2.96 2.20 -19.07
CA ASN A 197 3.96 1.28 -19.61
C ASN A 197 4.75 0.60 -18.49
N ALA A 198 4.35 -0.63 -18.13
CA ALA A 198 5.04 -1.41 -17.10
C ALA A 198 6.49 -1.77 -17.48
N HIS A 199 6.76 -1.97 -18.78
CA HIS A 199 8.09 -2.35 -19.24
C HIS A 199 9.08 -1.19 -19.11
N GLU A 200 8.70 0.00 -19.56
CA GLU A 200 9.49 1.21 -19.40
C GLU A 200 9.68 1.58 -17.92
N PHE A 201 8.63 1.45 -17.10
CA PHE A 201 8.75 1.66 -15.66
C PHE A 201 9.78 0.73 -15.03
N LEU A 202 9.80 -0.56 -15.39
CA LEU A 202 10.79 -1.52 -14.91
C LEU A 202 12.22 -1.16 -15.35
N GLN A 203 12.41 -0.69 -16.58
CA GLN A 203 13.71 -0.21 -17.06
C GLN A 203 14.19 1.00 -16.24
N CYS A 204 13.29 1.91 -15.88
CA CYS A 204 13.60 3.03 -15.00
C CYS A 204 13.97 2.57 -13.59
N VAL A 205 13.25 1.58 -13.04
CA VAL A 205 13.57 0.98 -11.73
C VAL A 205 14.96 0.33 -11.74
N GLU A 206 15.30 -0.42 -12.79
CA GLU A 206 16.63 -1.01 -12.96
C GLU A 206 17.73 0.06 -12.97
N LYS A 207 17.60 1.08 -13.81
CA LYS A 207 18.57 2.19 -13.88
C LYS A 207 18.69 2.94 -12.56
N ALA A 208 17.58 3.17 -11.87
CA ALA A 208 17.60 3.83 -10.56
C ALA A 208 18.32 2.99 -9.51
N LEU A 209 18.10 1.67 -9.50
CA LEU A 209 18.82 0.75 -8.63
C LEU A 209 20.32 0.75 -8.95
N GLU A 210 20.70 0.64 -10.23
CA GLU A 210 22.11 0.73 -10.65
C GLU A 210 22.77 2.03 -10.19
N GLY A 211 22.09 3.18 -10.37
CA GLY A 211 22.61 4.47 -9.91
C GLY A 211 22.77 4.56 -8.39
N MET A 212 21.85 3.97 -7.62
CA MET A 212 21.98 3.88 -6.16
C MET A 212 23.16 2.98 -5.74
N PHE A 213 23.37 1.85 -6.40
CA PHE A 213 24.51 0.96 -6.14
C PHE A 213 25.84 1.63 -6.50
N ASP A 214 25.92 2.29 -7.66
CA ASP A 214 27.11 3.04 -8.07
C ASP A 214 27.46 4.13 -7.02
N ALA A 215 26.46 4.87 -6.53
CA ALA A 215 26.66 5.88 -5.50
C ALA A 215 27.17 5.28 -4.18
N LEU A 216 26.62 4.14 -3.74
CA LEU A 216 27.08 3.43 -2.54
C LEU A 216 28.51 2.92 -2.66
N GLU A 217 28.96 2.59 -3.87
CA GLU A 217 30.33 2.16 -4.17
C GLU A 217 31.29 3.32 -4.46
N GLY A 218 30.81 4.58 -4.36
CA GLY A 218 31.62 5.78 -4.63
C GLY A 218 31.94 6.00 -6.12
N LYS A 219 31.19 5.36 -7.02
CA LYS A 219 31.30 5.55 -8.47
C LYS A 219 30.48 6.75 -8.92
N ALA A 220 30.86 7.32 -10.06
CA ALA A 220 30.06 8.34 -10.72
C ALA A 220 28.74 7.74 -11.25
N ILE A 221 27.61 8.39 -10.95
CA ILE A 221 26.30 8.00 -11.45
C ILE A 221 26.28 8.27 -12.97
N LYS A 222 26.00 7.23 -13.76
CA LYS A 222 25.87 7.36 -15.22
C LYS A 222 24.52 7.98 -15.56
N SER A 223 24.54 9.09 -16.30
CA SER A 223 23.35 9.79 -16.82
C SER A 223 22.69 9.05 -17.97
#